data_AF-A0A291GVB5-F1
#
_entry.id   AF-A0A291GVB5-F1
#
_cell.length_a   1.000
_cell.length_b   1.000
_cell.length_c   1.000
_cell.angle_alpha   90.00
_cell.angle_beta   90.00
_cell.angle_gamma   90.00
#
_symmetry.space_group_name_H-M   'P 1'
#
loop_
_entity.id
_entity.type
_entity.pdbx_description
1 polymer ?
#
loop_
_entity_poly.entity_id
_entity_poly.type
_entity_poly.pdbx_seq_one_letter_code
_entity_poly.pdbx_strand_id
1 'polypeptide(L)'
;MSSPAARRFDATWLPFGMLLGFVVGIGLGLAVIDSLWIGALIGFAVGTVLGILLGFRSPKDSVSDEDAEDDLYRQQHGDPAPRGHEH
;
A
#
# COMPACT_ATOMS: atom_id res chain seq x y z
N MET A 1 -28.70 1.69 -5.64
CA MET A 1 -27.66 2.59 -5.09
C MET A 1 -26.48 1.71 -4.71
N SER A 2 -25.43 1.70 -5.53
CA SER A 2 -24.22 0.93 -5.26
C SER A 2 -23.47 1.61 -4.13
N SER A 3 -23.41 1.01 -2.94
CA SER A 3 -22.58 1.53 -1.85
C SER A 3 -21.13 1.63 -2.35
N PRO A 4 -20.43 2.76 -2.14
CA PRO A 4 -19.03 2.87 -2.51
C PRO A 4 -18.28 1.74 -1.83
N ALA A 5 -17.63 0.88 -2.62
CA ALA A 5 -16.86 -0.24 -2.12
C ALA A 5 -15.84 0.29 -1.12
N ALA A 6 -16.07 0.01 0.17
CA ALA A 6 -15.21 0.49 1.25
C ALA A 6 -13.78 0.05 0.94
N ARG A 7 -12.88 1.03 0.81
CA ARG A 7 -11.46 0.83 0.48
C ARG A 7 -10.90 -0.09 1.56
N ARG A 8 -10.61 -1.35 1.21
CA ARG A 8 -10.08 -2.33 2.15
C ARG A 8 -8.69 -1.88 2.53
N PHE A 9 -8.51 -1.53 3.79
CA PHE A 9 -7.22 -1.17 4.36
C PHE A 9 -6.30 -2.39 4.30
N ASP A 10 -5.18 -2.27 3.58
CA ASP A 10 -4.16 -3.31 3.57
C ASP A 10 -3.17 -3.06 4.72
N ALA A 11 -3.44 -3.73 5.83
CA ALA A 11 -2.64 -3.64 7.05
C ALA A 11 -1.19 -4.13 6.88
N THR A 12 -0.90 -4.84 5.78
CA THR A 12 0.43 -5.39 5.50
C THR A 12 1.48 -4.30 5.32
N TRP A 13 1.07 -3.07 4.95
CA TRP A 13 1.96 -1.93 4.75
C TRP A 13 2.26 -1.13 6.03
N LEU A 14 1.44 -1.29 7.06
CA LEU A 14 1.60 -0.62 8.35
C LEU A 14 2.96 -0.90 9.01
N PRO A 15 3.45 -2.16 9.11
CA PRO A 15 4.76 -2.44 9.71
C PRO A 15 5.92 -1.82 8.92
N PHE A 16 5.84 -1.74 7.59
CA PHE A 16 6.90 -1.14 6.77
C PHE A 16 6.98 0.37 6.94
N GLY A 17 5.83 1.06 6.92
CA GLY A 17 5.79 2.48 7.21
C GLY A 17 6.30 2.78 8.62
N MET A 18 5.93 1.96 9.60
CA MET A 18 6.39 2.11 10.98
C MET A 18 7.90 1.93 11.11
N LEU A 19 8.48 0.90 10.48
CA LEU A 19 9.93 0.68 10.47
C LEU A 19 10.69 1.84 9.82
N LEU A 20 10.25 2.28 8.63
CA LEU A 20 10.87 3.40 7.91
C LEU A 20 10.81 4.69 8.73
N GLY A 21 9.63 5.03 9.23
CA GLY A 21 9.47 6.24 10.05
C GLY A 21 10.29 6.16 11.34
N PHE A 22 10.36 5.01 12.00
CA PHE A 22 11.14 4.84 13.21
C PHE A 22 12.64 5.02 12.98
N VAL A 23 13.20 4.39 11.93
CA VAL A 23 14.62 4.52 11.58
C VAL A 23 14.96 5.96 11.20
N VAL A 24 14.14 6.58 10.34
CA VAL A 24 14.35 7.98 9.92
C VAL A 24 14.20 8.93 11.10
N GLY A 25 13.22 8.71 11.98
CA GLY A 25 12.98 9.57 13.14
C GLY A 25 14.08 9.48 14.19
N ILE A 26 14.60 8.28 14.49
CA ILE A 26 15.78 8.15 15.36
C ILE A 26 16.98 8.86 14.74
N GLY A 27 17.24 8.65 13.45
CA GLY A 27 18.33 9.29 12.74
C GLY A 27 18.23 10.82 12.78
N LEU A 28 17.04 11.37 12.50
CA LEU A 28 16.80 12.81 12.51
C LEU A 28 16.81 13.39 13.93
N GLY A 29 16.23 12.70 14.91
CA GLY A 29 16.20 13.18 16.29
C GLY A 29 17.57 13.22 16.95
N LEU A 30 18.45 12.26 16.60
CA LEU A 30 19.86 12.33 16.95
C LEU A 30 20.56 13.46 16.19
N ALA A 31 20.40 13.54 14.87
CA ALA A 31 21.11 14.53 14.06
C ALA A 31 20.72 15.99 14.33
N VAL A 32 19.48 16.26 14.77
CA VAL A 32 18.95 17.63 14.92
C VAL A 32 18.82 18.04 16.39
N ILE A 33 18.57 17.10 17.29
CA ILE A 33 18.14 17.40 18.67
C ILE A 33 18.98 16.65 19.72
N ASP A 34 19.92 15.79 19.29
CA ASP A 34 20.69 14.88 20.16
C ASP A 34 19.81 14.07 21.13
N SER A 35 18.53 13.89 20.78
CA SER A 35 17.54 13.29 21.65
C SER A 35 16.90 12.08 20.97
N LEU A 36 17.36 10.92 21.38
CA LEU A 36 16.91 9.63 20.88
C LEU A 36 15.42 9.41 21.17
N TRP A 37 14.94 9.86 22.33
CA TRP A 37 13.53 9.76 22.72
C TRP A 37 12.62 10.61 21.84
N ILE A 38 13.00 11.86 21.57
CA ILE A 38 12.21 12.76 20.72
C ILE A 38 12.21 12.25 19.27
N GLY A 39 13.37 11.78 18.78
CA GLY A 39 13.49 11.17 17.47
C GLY A 39 12.61 9.94 17.29
N ALA A 40 12.63 9.02 18.27
CA ALA A 40 11.80 7.82 18.25
C ALA A 40 10.31 8.14 18.25
N LEU A 41 9.87 9.12 19.03
CA LEU A 41 8.46 9.52 19.15
C LEU A 41 7.93 10.15 17.85
N ILE A 42 8.72 11.05 17.25
CA ILE A 42 8.41 11.66 15.95
C ILE A 42 8.44 10.61 14.85
N GLY A 43 9.46 9.74 14.84
CA GLY A 43 9.61 8.66 13.88
C GLY A 43 8.45 7.67 13.92
N PHE A 44 8.02 7.30 15.12
CA PHE A 44 6.84 6.46 15.31
C PHE A 44 5.58 7.13 14.75
N ALA A 45 5.30 8.39 15.11
CA ALA A 45 4.12 9.10 14.63
C ALA A 45 4.11 9.24 13.10
N VAL A 46 5.23 9.65 12.50
CA VAL A 46 5.38 9.78 11.04
C VAL A 46 5.29 8.41 10.36
N GLY A 47 5.92 7.38 10.92
CA GLY A 47 5.91 6.03 10.38
C GLY A 47 4.53 5.39 10.40
N THR A 48 3.76 5.59 11.47
CA THR A 48 2.36 5.16 11.54
C THR A 48 1.53 5.85 10.46
N VAL A 49 1.64 7.17 10.30
CA VAL A 49 0.91 7.91 9.26
C VAL A 49 1.31 7.43 7.86
N LEU A 50 2.61 7.20 7.62
CA LEU A 50 3.11 6.71 6.35
C LEU A 50 2.62 5.29 6.06
N GLY A 51 2.67 4.38 7.03
CA GLY A 51 2.17 3.01 6.90
C GLY A 51 0.67 2.96 6.65
N ILE A 52 -0.09 3.87 7.27
CA ILE A 52 -1.52 4.05 6.99
C ILE A 52 -1.74 4.57 5.57
N LEU A 53 -0.99 5.58 5.14
CA LEU A 53 -1.08 6.14 3.78
C LEU A 53 -0.76 5.11 2.71
N LEU A 54 0.27 4.28 2.91
CA LEU A 54 0.59 3.17 2.01
C LEU A 54 -0.50 2.09 2.04
N GLY A 55 -1.00 1.71 3.23
CA GLY A 55 -2.08 0.73 3.35
C GLY A 55 -3.40 1.17 2.72
N PHE A 56 -3.65 2.49 2.63
CA PHE A 56 -4.74 3.05 1.84
C PHE A 56 -4.42 3.18 0.36
N ARG A 57 -3.15 3.35 -0.02
CA ARG A 57 -2.69 3.28 -1.40
C ARG A 57 -2.62 1.81 -1.82
N SER A 58 -3.78 1.18 -1.97
CA SER A 58 -3.89 -0.18 -2.50
C SER A 58 -3.08 -0.33 -3.79
N PRO A 59 -2.55 -1.53 -4.08
CA PRO A 59 -1.98 -1.93 -5.39
C PRO A 59 -3.04 -1.98 -6.51
N LYS A 60 -4.09 -1.16 -6.42
CA LYS A 60 -5.10 -1.01 -7.47
C LYS A 60 -4.49 -0.47 -8.75
N ASP A 61 -3.39 0.28 -8.68
CA ASP A 61 -2.69 0.68 -9.90
C ASP A 61 -2.08 -0.57 -10.57
N SER A 62 -1.40 -1.47 -9.85
CA SER A 62 -0.78 -2.64 -10.50
C SER A 62 -1.77 -3.72 -10.95
N VAL A 63 -2.82 -4.01 -10.16
CA VAL A 63 -3.82 -5.04 -10.54
C VAL A 63 -4.80 -4.50 -11.56
N SER A 64 -5.19 -3.21 -11.52
CA SER A 64 -6.05 -2.66 -12.58
C SER A 64 -5.31 -2.47 -13.89
N ASP A 65 -4.00 -2.18 -13.84
CA ASP A 65 -3.19 -2.11 -15.06
C ASP A 65 -3.02 -3.50 -15.67
N GLU A 66 -2.73 -4.53 -14.86
CA GLU A 66 -2.62 -5.92 -15.33
C GLU A 66 -3.97 -6.46 -15.84
N ASP A 67 -5.09 -6.19 -15.14
CA ASP A 67 -6.44 -6.56 -15.60
C ASP A 67 -6.86 -5.78 -16.86
N ALA A 68 -6.45 -4.50 -17.01
CA ALA A 68 -6.75 -3.70 -18.19
C ALA A 68 -5.93 -4.12 -19.41
N GLU A 69 -4.67 -4.51 -19.23
CA GLU A 69 -3.82 -5.06 -20.28
C GLU A 69 -4.37 -6.41 -20.78
N ASP A 70 -4.80 -7.28 -19.85
CA ASP A 70 -5.44 -8.56 -20.17
C ASP A 70 -6.76 -8.39 -20.93
N ASP A 71 -7.60 -7.43 -20.54
CA ASP A 71 -8.87 -7.14 -21.21
C ASP A 71 -8.68 -6.50 -22.60
N LEU A 72 -7.65 -5.66 -22.77
CA LEU A 72 -7.27 -5.14 -24.09
C LEU A 72 -6.74 -6.25 -25.00
N TYR A 73 -5.94 -7.18 -24.46
CA TYR A 73 -5.46 -8.34 -25.21
C TYR A 73 -6.63 -9.23 -25.66
N ARG A 74 -7.59 -9.54 -24.76
CA ARG A 74 -8.80 -10.31 -25.08
C ARG A 74 -9.67 -9.63 -26.14
N GLN A 75 -9.84 -8.31 -26.08
CA GLN A 75 -10.59 -7.55 -27.09
C GLN A 75 -9.92 -7.58 -28.47
N GLN A 76 -8.59 -7.57 -28.51
CA GLN A 76 -7.83 -7.58 -29.76
C GLN A 76 -7.67 -8.97 -30.37
N HIS A 77 -7.57 -10.02 -29.55
CA HIS A 77 -7.31 -11.38 -30.00
C HIS A 77 -8.54 -12.31 -30.01
N GLY A 78 -9.68 -11.86 -29.47
CA GLY A 78 -10.96 -12.56 -29.62
C GLY A 78 -11.02 -13.93 -28.93
N ASP A 79 -10.30 -14.10 -27.83
CA ASP A 79 -10.14 -15.41 -27.18
C ASP A 79 -11.29 -15.69 -26.17
N PRO A 80 -12.01 -16.82 -26.28
CA PRO A 80 -13.07 -17.14 -25.32
C PRO A 80 -12.47 -17.56 -23.97
N ALA A 81 -13.10 -17.08 -22.88
CA ALA A 81 -12.68 -17.40 -21.52
C ALA A 81 -12.59 -18.93 -21.29
N PRO A 82 -11.63 -19.40 -20.48
CA PRO A 82 -11.52 -20.82 -20.17
C PRO A 82 -12.81 -21.24 -19.46
N ARG A 83 -13.55 -22.17 -20.08
CA ARG A 83 -14.73 -22.78 -19.46
C ARG A 83 -14.25 -23.45 -18.18
N GLY A 84 -14.61 -22.86 -17.04
CA GLY A 84 -14.45 -23.51 -15.76
C GLY A 84 -15.09 -24.89 -15.84
N HIS A 85 -14.30 -25.93 -15.59
CA HIS A 85 -14.79 -27.29 -15.51
C HIS A 85 -15.85 -27.37 -14.42
N GLU A 86 -17.10 -27.60 -14.85
CA GLU A 86 -18.20 -28.01 -14.00
C GLU A 86 -17.87 -29.41 -13.44
N HIS A 87 -17.98 -29.56 -12.11
CA HIS A 87 -17.94 -30.83 -11.40
C HIS A 87 -19.29 -31.05 -10.73
#